data_AF-A0AAD4FHL8-F1
#
_entry.id   AF-A0AAD4FHL8-F1
#
_cell.length_a   1.000
_cell.length_b   1.000
_cell.length_c   1.000
_cell.angle_alpha   90.00
_cell.angle_beta   90.00
_cell.angle_gamma   90.00
#
_symmetry.space_group_name_H-M   'P 1'
#
loop_
_entity.id
_entity.type
_entity.pdbx_description
1 polymer ?
#
loop_
_entity_poly.entity_id
_entity_poly.type
_entity_poly.pdbx_seq_one_letter_code
_entity_poly.pdbx_strand_id
1 'polypeptide(L)'
;MFHDLNVPWTDATRELQRTVAFLDLLGYDVVALTHTYSGKLPSDISSPVPATLPFPVPPRMRILRRCNIFLTDSASNFRIPHLQQHYDLVAARPTDDRTLQQACMSLDVDIISLDLTRRFESHFKFPTLGMAISRGIKIEICYSQGIMSSDPAAKRNLITNATQLIRVTRGRGLIFSSEAKSVLGIRAPSDIINLASVWGLGTERGKDGLTKEPRSVVEFARLKRQSFKGIVDIVYGGEKPVQTSTAGAKDKQGGQKGKANKNQNGKRPGENMDGTPLHETKVDKPVSKRQQAKNKKPKVQDVGGDEKQSS
;
A
#
# COMPACT_ATOMS: atom_id res chain seq x y z
N MET A 1 -11.55 6.47 0.70
CA MET A 1 -10.66 5.95 1.74
C MET A 1 -9.53 6.96 1.93
N PHE A 2 -9.44 7.57 3.11
CA PHE A 2 -8.38 8.52 3.45
C PHE A 2 -7.27 7.82 4.23
N HIS A 3 -6.03 8.26 4.01
CA HIS A 3 -4.83 7.66 4.58
C HIS A 3 -4.02 8.70 5.34
N ASP A 4 -3.53 8.33 6.52
CA ASP A 4 -2.41 9.02 7.17
C ASP A 4 -1.27 8.01 7.34
N LEU A 5 -0.24 8.13 6.52
CA LEU A 5 0.84 7.15 6.49
C LEU A 5 1.98 7.50 7.43
N ASN A 6 1.85 8.51 8.30
CA ASN A 6 2.91 8.87 9.25
C ASN A 6 2.38 9.32 10.61
N VAL A 7 2.07 8.37 11.49
CA VAL A 7 1.80 8.66 12.90
C VAL A 7 2.94 8.08 13.74
N PRO A 8 3.78 8.91 14.39
CA PRO A 8 4.91 8.40 15.17
C PRO A 8 4.48 7.42 16.25
N TRP A 9 5.07 6.22 16.26
CA TRP A 9 4.94 5.27 17.36
C TRP A 9 5.68 5.80 18.58
N THR A 10 5.01 5.76 19.73
CA THR A 10 5.60 6.11 21.03
C THR A 10 5.12 5.11 22.08
N ASP A 11 5.90 4.92 23.15
CA ASP A 11 5.50 4.07 24.28
C ASP A 11 4.36 4.73 25.11
N ALA A 12 4.04 6.00 24.83
CA ALA A 12 2.94 6.76 25.42
C ALA A 12 1.58 6.28 24.87
N THR A 13 1.18 5.08 25.31
CA THR A 13 0.03 4.33 24.82
C THR A 13 -1.29 5.14 24.84
N ARG A 14 -1.51 5.96 25.89
CA ARG A 14 -2.73 6.76 26.04
C ARG A 14 -2.83 7.90 25.04
N GLU A 15 -1.72 8.56 24.73
CA GLU A 15 -1.70 9.63 23.73
C GLU A 15 -1.90 9.04 22.34
N LEU A 16 -1.20 7.94 22.03
CA LEU A 16 -1.34 7.26 20.76
C LEU A 16 -2.78 6.75 20.53
N GLN A 17 -3.42 6.18 21.56
CA GLN A 17 -4.82 5.78 21.49
C GLN A 17 -5.75 6.95 21.15
N ARG A 18 -5.54 8.12 21.78
CA ARG A 18 -6.32 9.34 21.49
C ARG A 18 -6.11 9.82 20.06
N THR A 19 -4.87 9.82 19.59
CA THR A 19 -4.50 10.17 18.22
C THR A 19 -5.19 9.27 17.21
N VAL A 20 -5.16 7.94 17.41
CA VAL A 20 -5.82 6.95 16.54
C VAL A 20 -7.33 7.12 16.54
N ALA A 21 -7.95 7.29 17.72
CA ALA A 21 -9.39 7.52 17.83
C ALA A 21 -9.83 8.83 17.15
N PHE A 22 -9.03 9.88 17.27
CA PHE A 22 -9.31 11.17 16.64
C PHE A 22 -9.17 11.10 15.11
N LEU A 23 -8.20 10.35 14.59
CA LEU A 23 -8.08 10.10 13.15
C LEU A 23 -9.31 9.39 12.59
N ASP A 24 -9.87 8.41 13.30
CA ASP A 24 -11.11 7.73 12.87
C ASP A 24 -12.30 8.70 12.85
N LEU A 25 -12.41 9.56 13.87
CA LEU A 25 -13.44 10.60 13.96
C LEU A 25 -13.38 11.58 12.77
N LEU A 26 -12.17 11.94 12.34
CA LEU A 26 -11.93 12.80 11.17
C LEU A 26 -12.16 12.08 9.83
N GLY A 27 -12.39 10.76 9.84
CA GLY A 27 -12.70 9.96 8.66
C GLY A 27 -11.50 9.31 7.98
N TYR A 28 -10.37 9.16 8.68
CA TYR A 28 -9.25 8.35 8.17
C TYR A 28 -9.56 6.86 8.33
N ASP A 29 -9.27 6.09 7.29
CA ASP A 29 -9.54 4.65 7.26
C ASP A 29 -8.26 3.82 7.40
N VAL A 30 -7.12 4.36 6.96
CA VAL A 30 -5.82 3.67 7.01
C VAL A 30 -4.80 4.56 7.70
N VAL A 31 -4.19 4.04 8.75
CA VAL A 31 -3.18 4.77 9.53
C VAL A 31 -1.92 3.92 9.63
N ALA A 32 -0.76 4.51 9.34
CA ALA A 32 0.52 3.84 9.55
C ALA A 32 1.24 4.38 10.79
N LEU A 33 1.56 3.47 11.70
CA LEU A 33 2.36 3.73 12.89
C LEU A 33 3.84 3.63 12.53
N THR A 34 4.53 4.76 12.64
CA THR A 34 5.92 4.91 12.18
C THR A 34 6.89 4.73 13.33
N HIS A 35 7.76 3.72 13.23
CA HIS A 35 8.99 3.67 14.01
C HIS A 35 10.15 4.26 13.22
N THR A 36 10.95 5.12 13.86
CA THR A 36 12.06 5.81 13.19
C THR A 36 13.41 5.31 13.70
N TYR A 37 14.24 4.79 12.80
CA TYR A 37 15.64 4.45 13.09
C TYR A 37 16.54 5.64 12.78
N SER A 38 17.30 6.07 13.79
CA SER A 38 18.38 7.03 13.64
C SER A 38 19.73 6.30 13.68
N GLY A 39 20.59 6.56 12.70
CA GLY A 39 21.91 5.95 12.60
C GLY A 39 21.90 4.52 12.05
N LYS A 40 22.86 3.69 12.51
CA LYS A 40 23.08 2.35 11.97
C LYS A 40 21.94 1.40 12.36
N LEU A 41 21.39 0.70 11.38
CA LEU A 41 20.36 -0.31 11.61
C LEU A 41 20.89 -1.44 12.51
N PRO A 42 20.11 -1.88 13.52
CA PRO A 42 20.49 -2.97 14.41
C PRO A 42 20.67 -4.29 13.63
N SER A 43 21.42 -5.23 14.21
CA SER A 43 21.62 -6.57 13.63
C SER A 43 20.36 -7.42 13.68
N ASP A 44 19.63 -7.32 14.79
CA ASP A 44 18.33 -7.94 14.95
C ASP A 44 17.26 -6.90 14.62
N ILE A 45 16.57 -7.11 13.49
CA ILE A 45 15.56 -6.20 12.98
C ILE A 45 14.21 -6.74 13.41
N SER A 46 13.54 -6.03 14.32
CA SER A 46 12.17 -6.31 14.72
C SER A 46 11.38 -5.01 14.79
N SER A 47 10.09 -5.07 14.47
CA SER A 47 9.20 -3.91 14.62
C SER A 47 8.84 -3.74 16.09
N PRO A 48 9.13 -2.58 16.72
CA PRO A 48 8.67 -2.30 18.07
C PRO A 48 7.16 -2.06 18.14
N VAL A 49 6.51 -1.82 16.99
CA VAL A 49 5.05 -1.78 16.89
C VAL A 49 4.52 -3.21 16.92
N PRO A 50 3.82 -3.62 18.00
CA PRO A 50 3.31 -4.98 18.14
C PRO A 50 2.20 -5.25 17.09
N ALA A 51 2.04 -6.52 16.70
CA ALA A 51 0.99 -6.92 15.76
C ALA A 51 -0.41 -6.66 16.32
N THR A 52 -0.59 -6.89 17.62
CA THR A 52 -1.78 -6.51 18.38
C THR A 52 -1.46 -5.29 19.23
N LEU A 53 -2.14 -4.18 18.97
CA LEU A 53 -1.90 -2.95 19.70
C LEU A 53 -2.36 -3.07 21.17
N PRO A 54 -1.69 -2.38 22.11
CA PRO A 54 -2.02 -2.42 23.54
C PRO A 54 -3.29 -1.60 23.90
N PHE A 55 -4.04 -1.15 22.89
CA PHE A 55 -5.26 -0.36 23.03
C PHE A 55 -6.28 -0.75 21.95
N PRO A 56 -7.58 -0.53 22.19
CA PRO A 56 -8.60 -0.83 21.20
C PRO A 56 -8.46 0.06 19.97
N VAL A 57 -8.46 -0.58 18.79
CA VAL A 57 -8.44 0.08 17.49
C VAL A 57 -9.87 0.21 16.97
N PRO A 58 -10.27 1.35 16.39
CA PRO A 58 -11.56 1.48 15.74
C PRO A 58 -11.78 0.38 14.67
N PRO A 59 -12.95 -0.28 14.62
CA PRO A 59 -13.14 -1.49 13.81
C PRO A 59 -13.03 -1.26 12.30
N ARG A 60 -13.28 -0.03 11.84
CA ARG A 60 -13.14 0.36 10.43
C ARG A 60 -11.68 0.63 10.03
N MET A 61 -10.81 0.92 11.00
CA MET A 61 -9.48 1.43 10.73
C MET A 61 -8.46 0.30 10.52
N ARG A 62 -7.74 0.38 9.39
CA ARG A 62 -6.60 -0.49 9.11
C ARG A 62 -5.32 0.16 9.63
N ILE A 63 -4.64 -0.51 10.55
CA ILE A 63 -3.33 -0.09 11.05
C ILE A 63 -2.22 -0.77 10.25
N LEU A 64 -1.22 0.02 9.86
CA LEU A 64 0.00 -0.44 9.19
C LEU A 64 1.21 -0.17 10.07
N ARG A 65 2.25 -1.02 9.96
CA ARG A 65 3.55 -0.80 10.58
C ARG A 65 4.47 -0.18 9.55
N ARG A 66 4.92 1.05 9.81
CA ARG A 66 5.87 1.77 8.96
C ARG A 66 7.22 1.88 9.64
N CYS A 67 8.27 1.68 8.87
CA CYS A 67 9.63 2.04 9.25
C CYS A 67 10.03 3.34 8.54
N ASN A 68 10.69 4.25 9.26
CA ASN A 68 11.33 5.43 8.69
C ASN A 68 12.83 5.38 9.02
N ILE A 69 13.69 5.45 8.01
CA ILE A 69 15.15 5.39 8.17
C ILE A 69 15.79 6.73 7.82
N PHE A 70 16.59 7.30 8.72
CA PHE A 70 17.44 8.43 8.36
C PHE A 70 18.61 7.94 7.51
N LEU A 71 18.74 8.49 6.30
CA LEU A 71 19.87 8.18 5.43
C LEU A 71 21.01 9.15 5.78
N THR A 72 22.00 8.68 6.52
CA THR A 72 23.22 9.43 6.83
C THR A 72 24.44 8.92 6.06
N ASP A 73 24.47 7.63 5.70
CA ASP A 73 25.54 7.01 4.93
C ASP A 73 25.00 5.87 4.05
N SER A 74 25.68 5.60 2.93
CA SER A 74 25.32 4.54 1.98
C SER A 74 25.49 3.14 2.58
N ALA A 75 26.34 2.99 3.60
CA ALA A 75 26.67 1.70 4.22
C ALA A 75 25.53 1.06 5.03
N SER A 76 24.52 1.82 5.49
CA SER A 76 23.37 1.25 6.21
C SER A 76 22.31 0.62 5.29
N ASN A 77 22.41 0.82 3.98
CA ASN A 77 21.32 0.55 3.05
C ASN A 77 21.14 -0.93 2.68
N PHE A 78 22.15 -1.78 2.91
CA PHE A 78 22.08 -3.21 2.58
C PHE A 78 21.04 -3.99 3.41
N ARG A 79 20.58 -3.43 4.54
CA ARG A 79 19.60 -4.06 5.43
C ARG A 79 18.14 -3.71 5.11
N ILE A 80 17.89 -2.84 4.13
CA ILE A 80 16.52 -2.45 3.73
C ILE A 80 15.66 -3.64 3.31
N PRO A 81 16.16 -4.64 2.54
CA PRO A 81 15.36 -5.83 2.22
C PRO A 81 14.92 -6.61 3.46
N HIS A 82 15.73 -6.61 4.54
CA HIS A 82 15.36 -7.25 5.80
C HIS A 82 14.26 -6.44 6.51
N LEU A 83 14.32 -5.10 6.50
CA LEU A 83 13.24 -4.25 7.03
C LEU A 83 11.89 -4.52 6.34
N GLN A 84 11.90 -4.75 5.02
CA GLN A 84 10.67 -5.03 4.27
C GLN A 84 9.93 -6.28 4.75
N GLN A 85 10.59 -7.21 5.44
CA GLN A 85 9.95 -8.43 6.00
C GLN A 85 9.17 -8.14 7.29
N HIS A 86 9.54 -7.11 8.04
CA HIS A 86 8.96 -6.81 9.36
C HIS A 86 7.96 -5.65 9.36
N TYR A 87 7.98 -4.81 8.32
CA TYR A 87 7.15 -3.62 8.20
C TYR A 87 6.29 -3.67 6.92
N ASP A 88 5.09 -3.10 6.99
CA ASP A 88 4.17 -2.96 5.86
C ASP A 88 4.58 -1.82 4.91
N LEU A 89 5.32 -0.84 5.41
CA LEU A 89 5.86 0.29 4.64
C LEU A 89 7.28 0.61 5.10
N VAL A 90 8.17 0.92 4.16
CA VAL A 90 9.52 1.43 4.44
C VAL A 90 9.69 2.79 3.78
N ALA A 91 10.00 3.79 4.59
CA ALA A 91 10.28 5.14 4.16
C ALA A 91 11.72 5.53 4.45
N ALA A 92 12.33 6.31 3.56
CA ALA A 92 13.64 6.91 3.78
C ALA A 92 13.53 8.42 3.98
N ARG A 93 14.24 8.94 4.98
CA ARG A 93 14.39 10.37 5.27
C ARG A 93 15.82 10.81 4.94
N PRO A 94 16.06 11.32 3.71
CA PRO A 94 17.37 11.84 3.33
C PRO A 94 17.70 13.12 4.09
N THR A 95 18.96 13.28 4.50
CA THR A 95 19.44 14.45 5.25
C THR A 95 20.22 15.45 4.42
N ASP A 96 20.66 15.04 3.23
CA ASP A 96 21.46 15.83 2.29
C ASP A 96 21.12 15.48 0.83
N ASP A 97 21.70 16.20 -0.13
CA ASP A 97 21.41 16.01 -1.55
C ASP A 97 21.93 14.68 -2.09
N ARG A 98 23.04 14.16 -1.54
CA ARG A 98 23.63 12.89 -1.94
C ARG A 98 22.71 11.73 -1.57
N THR A 99 22.22 11.72 -0.35
CA THR A 99 21.30 10.71 0.18
C THR A 99 19.93 10.83 -0.46
N LEU A 100 19.48 12.04 -0.78
CA LEU A 100 18.26 12.24 -1.60
C LEU A 100 18.42 11.63 -2.99
N GLN A 101 19.54 11.91 -3.67
CA GLN A 101 19.81 11.32 -4.98
C GLN A 101 19.85 9.78 -4.88
N GLN A 102 20.53 9.23 -3.88
CA GLN A 102 20.57 7.80 -3.64
C GLN A 102 19.16 7.20 -3.40
N ALA A 103 18.34 7.85 -2.58
CA ALA A 103 16.97 7.44 -2.30
C ALA A 103 16.12 7.38 -3.58
N CYS A 104 16.26 8.39 -4.45
CA CYS A 104 15.52 8.45 -5.70
C CYS A 104 16.02 7.44 -6.75
N MET A 105 17.33 7.15 -6.78
CA MET A 105 17.94 6.38 -7.88
C MET A 105 18.03 4.88 -7.63
N SER A 106 18.57 4.47 -6.48
CA SER A 106 18.95 3.07 -6.25
C SER A 106 18.23 2.42 -5.08
N LEU A 107 17.74 3.22 -4.13
CA LEU A 107 17.18 2.68 -2.90
C LEU A 107 15.81 2.04 -3.13
N ASP A 108 15.60 0.88 -2.52
CA ASP A 108 14.35 0.12 -2.63
C ASP A 108 13.40 0.42 -1.47
N VAL A 109 12.82 1.62 -1.49
CA VAL A 109 11.88 2.13 -0.48
C VAL A 109 10.54 2.49 -1.10
N ASP A 110 9.50 2.51 -0.28
CA ASP A 110 8.13 2.80 -0.73
C ASP A 110 7.86 4.32 -0.75
N ILE A 111 8.45 5.05 0.21
CA ILE A 111 8.21 6.48 0.46
C ILE A 111 9.54 7.20 0.68
N ILE A 112 9.67 8.42 0.15
CA ILE A 112 10.73 9.37 0.52
C ILE A 112 10.09 10.46 1.39
N SER A 113 10.44 10.49 2.67
CA SER A 113 9.94 11.45 3.66
C SER A 113 10.91 12.61 3.77
N LEU A 114 10.52 13.80 3.30
CA LEU A 114 11.39 14.97 3.34
C LEU A 114 11.10 15.82 4.56
N ASP A 115 12.16 16.26 5.25
CA ASP A 115 12.04 17.32 6.24
C ASP A 115 11.97 18.67 5.52
N LEU A 116 10.77 19.17 5.30
CA LEU A 116 10.57 20.44 4.62
C LEU A 116 10.71 21.66 5.55
N THR A 117 10.90 21.47 6.86
CA THR A 117 11.03 22.57 7.82
C THR A 117 12.43 23.17 7.85
N ARG A 118 13.43 22.43 7.36
CA ARG A 118 14.81 22.91 7.22
C ARG A 118 15.07 23.57 5.88
N ARG A 119 16.14 24.36 5.81
CA ARG A 119 16.68 24.86 4.55
C ARG A 119 17.49 23.74 3.88
N PHE A 120 17.23 23.49 2.59
CA PHE A 120 18.05 22.62 1.75
C PHE A 120 19.21 23.42 1.14
N GLU A 121 20.36 22.77 0.97
CA GLU A 121 21.56 23.39 0.39
C GLU A 121 21.38 23.63 -1.12
N SER A 122 20.74 22.69 -1.81
CA SER A 122 20.35 22.86 -3.20
C SER A 122 18.85 22.77 -3.43
N HIS A 123 18.46 23.21 -4.61
CA HIS A 123 17.09 23.16 -5.10
C HIS A 123 16.71 21.76 -5.57
N PHE A 124 15.47 21.35 -5.33
CA PHE A 124 14.91 20.12 -5.88
C PHE A 124 15.00 20.10 -7.41
N LYS A 125 15.50 18.99 -7.96
CA LYS A 125 15.72 18.81 -9.41
C LYS A 125 14.71 17.83 -9.99
N PHE A 126 14.12 18.17 -11.14
CA PHE A 126 13.15 17.33 -11.83
C PHE A 126 13.68 15.92 -12.17
N PRO A 127 14.90 15.73 -12.70
CA PRO A 127 15.41 14.39 -13.01
C PRO A 127 15.48 13.47 -11.79
N THR A 128 15.90 14.00 -10.64
CA THR A 128 16.03 13.24 -9.39
C THR A 128 14.67 12.77 -8.89
N LEU A 129 13.74 13.71 -8.66
CA LEU A 129 12.41 13.39 -8.13
C LEU A 129 11.54 12.65 -9.15
N GLY A 130 11.66 12.98 -10.44
CA GLY A 130 10.97 12.33 -11.53
C GLY A 130 11.32 10.85 -11.64
N MET A 131 12.60 10.49 -11.40
CA MET A 131 13.02 9.09 -11.37
C MET A 131 12.39 8.31 -10.23
N ALA A 132 12.33 8.89 -9.02
CA ALA A 132 11.64 8.25 -7.89
C ALA A 132 10.17 7.99 -8.21
N ILE A 133 9.48 8.99 -8.76
CA ILE A 133 8.07 8.89 -9.14
C ILE A 133 7.87 7.83 -10.23
N SER A 134 8.74 7.74 -11.23
CA SER A 134 8.64 6.71 -12.29
C SER A 134 8.85 5.29 -11.75
N ARG A 135 9.61 5.14 -10.66
CA ARG A 135 9.79 3.87 -9.95
C ARG A 135 8.61 3.49 -9.04
N GLY A 136 7.59 4.35 -8.96
CA GLY A 136 6.42 4.15 -8.10
C GLY A 136 6.60 4.65 -6.66
N ILE A 137 7.76 5.23 -6.32
CA ILE A 137 8.04 5.80 -5.00
C ILE A 137 7.30 7.13 -4.87
N LYS A 138 6.69 7.38 -3.70
CA LYS A 138 6.01 8.65 -3.42
C LYS A 138 6.85 9.54 -2.53
N ILE A 139 6.70 10.84 -2.72
CA ILE A 139 7.36 11.86 -1.93
C ILE A 139 6.34 12.37 -0.91
N GLU A 140 6.69 12.27 0.35
CA GLU A 140 5.84 12.63 1.47
C GLU A 140 6.09 14.06 1.96
N ILE A 141 4.99 14.77 2.17
CA ILE A 141 4.92 16.09 2.78
C ILE A 141 4.28 15.92 4.16
N CYS A 142 5.08 16.12 5.22
CA CYS A 142 4.59 16.08 6.59
C CYS A 142 4.15 17.48 7.04
N TYR A 143 2.84 17.71 7.11
CA TYR A 143 2.32 19.07 7.33
C TYR A 143 2.41 19.51 8.80
N SER A 144 2.30 18.59 9.76
CA SER A 144 2.18 18.96 11.17
C SER A 144 3.44 19.62 11.70
N GLN A 145 4.61 19.21 11.20
CA GLN A 145 5.91 19.74 11.65
C GLN A 145 6.01 21.26 11.47
N GLY A 146 5.49 21.83 10.38
CA GLY A 146 5.48 23.27 10.19
C GLY A 146 4.32 23.98 10.89
N ILE A 147 3.11 23.40 10.87
CA ILE A 147 1.94 24.03 11.49
C ILE A 147 2.12 24.16 13.01
N MET A 148 2.62 23.11 13.66
CA MET A 148 2.87 23.06 15.11
C MET A 148 4.20 23.68 15.53
N SER A 149 5.06 24.08 14.59
CA SER A 149 6.33 24.71 14.94
C SER A 149 6.09 26.08 15.60
N SER A 150 6.81 26.35 16.68
CA SER A 150 6.91 27.69 17.26
C SER A 150 7.87 28.58 16.49
N ASP A 151 8.77 28.00 15.68
CA ASP A 151 9.75 28.73 14.89
C ASP A 151 9.14 29.27 13.58
N PRO A 152 9.11 30.60 13.37
CA PRO A 152 8.66 31.19 12.11
C PRO A 152 9.52 30.81 10.90
N ALA A 153 10.82 30.51 11.08
CA ALA A 153 11.69 30.12 9.98
C ALA A 153 11.30 28.73 9.44
N ALA A 154 11.03 27.76 10.33
CA ALA A 154 10.50 26.45 9.96
C ALA A 154 9.21 26.52 9.12
N LYS A 155 8.28 27.43 9.48
CA LYS A 155 7.04 27.65 8.71
C LYS A 155 7.31 28.18 7.31
N ARG A 156 8.19 29.18 7.21
CA ARG A 156 8.60 29.75 5.91
C ARG A 156 9.26 28.71 5.02
N ASN A 157 10.20 27.94 5.59
CA ASN A 157 10.89 26.87 4.88
C ASN A 157 9.90 25.81 4.37
N LEU A 158 8.95 25.38 5.20
CA LEU A 158 7.91 24.42 4.78
C LEU A 158 7.17 24.93 3.55
N ILE A 159 6.70 26.17 3.57
CA ILE A 159 5.95 26.76 2.45
C ILE A 159 6.84 26.83 1.20
N THR A 160 8.05 27.38 1.32
CA THR A 160 8.98 27.50 0.19
C THR A 160 9.34 26.14 -0.42
N ASN A 161 9.69 25.17 0.42
CA ASN A 161 10.10 23.84 0.00
C ASN A 161 8.92 23.05 -0.58
N ALA A 162 7.73 23.13 0.01
CA ALA A 162 6.52 22.47 -0.50
C ALA A 162 6.12 23.02 -1.87
N THR A 163 6.08 24.35 -2.04
CA THR A 163 5.78 24.98 -3.34
C THR A 163 6.82 24.61 -4.38
N GLN A 164 8.11 24.58 -4.01
CA GLN A 164 9.16 24.12 -4.90
C GLN A 164 8.95 22.66 -5.31
N LEU A 165 8.67 21.78 -4.35
CA LEU A 165 8.45 20.36 -4.57
C LEU A 165 7.27 20.14 -5.52
N ILE A 166 6.13 20.80 -5.28
CA ILE A 166 4.93 20.74 -6.13
C ILE A 166 5.26 21.16 -7.57
N ARG A 167 5.98 22.27 -7.73
CA ARG A 167 6.40 22.77 -9.05
C ARG A 167 7.28 21.75 -9.78
N VAL A 168 8.27 21.19 -9.08
CA VAL A 168 9.23 20.24 -9.67
C VAL A 168 8.55 18.93 -10.03
N THR A 169 7.71 18.35 -9.16
CA THR A 169 7.01 17.09 -9.44
C THR A 169 5.83 17.23 -10.39
N ARG A 170 5.43 18.49 -10.68
CA ARG A 170 4.20 18.84 -11.40
C ARG A 170 2.96 18.30 -10.67
N GLY A 171 3.01 18.28 -9.34
CA GLY A 171 1.94 17.78 -8.47
C GLY A 171 1.68 16.27 -8.55
N ARG A 172 2.64 15.47 -9.04
CA ARG A 172 2.52 14.01 -9.16
C ARG A 172 3.29 13.29 -8.07
N GLY A 173 2.78 12.14 -7.64
CA GLY A 173 3.49 11.25 -6.71
C GLY A 173 3.74 11.87 -5.33
N LEU A 174 2.89 12.81 -4.92
CA LEU A 174 2.95 13.44 -3.60
C LEU A 174 1.94 12.77 -2.67
N ILE A 175 2.34 12.54 -1.42
CA ILE A 175 1.43 12.13 -0.34
C ILE A 175 1.51 13.12 0.82
N PHE A 176 0.40 13.29 1.53
CA PHE A 176 0.35 14.10 2.74
C PHE A 176 0.17 13.19 3.95
N SER A 177 0.99 13.40 4.97
CA SER A 177 0.91 12.69 6.24
C SER A 177 1.03 13.69 7.38
N SER A 178 0.54 13.34 8.57
CA SER A 178 0.58 14.26 9.69
C SER A 178 1.99 14.38 10.27
N GLU A 179 2.65 13.26 10.58
CA GLU A 179 3.80 13.23 11.49
C GLU A 179 3.53 13.96 12.82
N ALA A 180 2.26 13.96 13.24
CA ALA A 180 1.81 14.67 14.42
C ALA A 180 2.18 13.87 15.69
N LYS A 181 2.89 14.53 16.62
CA LYS A 181 3.23 13.95 17.92
C LYS A 181 2.05 13.96 18.89
N SER A 182 1.09 14.86 18.67
CA SER A 182 -0.10 15.03 19.50
C SER A 182 -1.34 15.25 18.63
N VAL A 183 -2.51 15.06 19.24
CA VAL A 183 -3.83 15.23 18.60
C VAL A 183 -4.00 16.62 17.96
N LEU A 184 -3.41 17.66 18.57
CA LEU A 184 -3.47 19.04 18.08
C LEU A 184 -2.81 19.24 16.71
N GLY A 185 -1.92 18.34 16.34
CA GLY A 185 -1.20 18.36 15.07
C GLY A 185 -1.95 17.73 13.90
N ILE A 186 -3.07 17.05 14.14
CA ILE A 186 -3.85 16.34 13.11
C ILE A 186 -4.87 17.28 12.47
N ARG A 187 -5.14 17.11 11.17
CA ARG A 187 -6.15 17.88 10.42
C ARG A 187 -7.11 16.96 9.66
N ALA A 188 -8.33 17.45 9.44
CA ALA A 188 -9.30 16.76 8.60
C ALA A 188 -8.81 16.71 7.14
N PRO A 189 -9.20 15.69 6.35
CA PRO A 189 -8.78 15.60 4.95
C PRO A 189 -9.09 16.85 4.12
N SER A 190 -10.25 17.48 4.32
CA SER A 190 -10.63 18.71 3.63
C SER A 190 -9.70 19.89 3.95
N ASP A 191 -9.24 20.02 5.19
CA ASP A 191 -8.31 21.09 5.59
C ASP A 191 -6.94 20.91 4.94
N ILE A 192 -6.49 19.66 4.80
CA ILE A 192 -5.22 19.35 4.13
C ILE A 192 -5.33 19.63 2.64
N ILE A 193 -6.46 19.32 2.00
CA ILE A 193 -6.70 19.66 0.59
C ILE A 193 -6.65 21.18 0.39
N ASN A 194 -7.28 21.94 1.29
CA ASN A 194 -7.25 23.40 1.27
C ASN A 194 -5.82 23.93 1.48
N LEU A 195 -5.08 23.37 2.44
CA LEU A 195 -3.68 23.73 2.70
C LEU A 195 -2.79 23.42 1.48
N ALA A 196 -3.01 22.30 0.81
CA ALA A 196 -2.29 21.96 -0.41
C ALA A 196 -2.55 22.99 -1.53
N SER A 197 -3.78 23.51 -1.63
CA SER A 197 -4.11 24.62 -2.56
C SER A 197 -3.38 25.92 -2.21
N VAL A 198 -3.17 26.24 -0.93
CA VAL A 198 -2.32 27.37 -0.52
C VAL A 198 -0.88 27.21 -1.01
N TRP A 199 -0.37 25.98 -1.07
CA TRP A 199 0.98 25.70 -1.61
C TRP A 199 1.05 25.64 -3.14
N GLY A 200 -0.08 25.83 -3.83
CA GLY A 200 -0.17 25.81 -5.30
C GLY A 200 -0.48 24.44 -5.90
N LEU A 201 -0.93 23.46 -5.10
CA LEU A 201 -1.41 22.17 -5.60
C LEU A 201 -2.92 22.22 -5.83
N GLY A 202 -3.37 21.95 -7.06
CA GLY A 202 -4.80 21.91 -7.37
C GLY A 202 -5.58 20.93 -6.48
N THR A 203 -6.82 21.26 -6.16
CA THR A 203 -7.70 20.50 -5.24
C THR A 203 -7.78 19.01 -5.57
N GLU A 204 -7.91 18.68 -6.86
CA GLU A 204 -7.92 17.29 -7.34
C GLU A 204 -6.63 16.54 -6.98
N ARG A 205 -5.46 17.18 -7.16
CA ARG A 205 -4.17 16.58 -6.79
C ARG A 205 -3.96 16.54 -5.28
N GLY A 206 -4.48 17.53 -4.55
CA GLY A 206 -4.53 17.52 -3.09
C GLY A 206 -5.31 16.31 -2.57
N LYS A 207 -6.48 16.05 -3.16
CA LYS A 207 -7.32 14.87 -2.84
C LYS A 207 -6.64 13.56 -3.22
N ASP A 208 -6.01 13.49 -4.40
CA ASP A 208 -5.22 12.33 -4.83
C ASP A 208 -4.12 12.00 -3.81
N GLY A 209 -3.47 13.01 -3.23
CA GLY A 209 -2.40 12.86 -2.23
C GLY A 209 -2.83 12.25 -0.89
N LEU A 210 -4.13 12.22 -0.59
CA LEU A 210 -4.71 11.59 0.62
C LEU A 210 -5.46 10.28 0.32
N THR A 211 -5.75 10.01 -0.95
CA THR A 211 -6.61 8.90 -1.37
C THR A 211 -5.88 7.96 -2.32
N LYS A 212 -5.66 8.39 -3.57
CA LYS A 212 -5.13 7.57 -4.66
C LYS A 212 -3.65 7.23 -4.50
N GLU A 213 -2.81 8.24 -4.27
CA GLU A 213 -1.36 8.08 -4.15
C GLU A 213 -0.96 7.23 -2.93
N PRO A 214 -1.48 7.47 -1.71
CA PRO A 214 -1.16 6.62 -0.56
C PRO A 214 -1.74 5.21 -0.71
N ARG A 215 -2.94 5.04 -1.28
CA ARG A 215 -3.49 3.71 -1.58
C ARG A 215 -2.59 2.94 -2.54
N SER A 216 -2.09 3.60 -3.59
CA SER A 216 -1.17 3.00 -4.55
C SER A 216 0.09 2.48 -3.86
N VAL A 217 0.64 3.23 -2.90
CA VAL A 217 1.82 2.79 -2.14
C VAL A 217 1.49 1.61 -1.26
N VAL A 218 0.44 1.71 -0.44
CA VAL A 218 0.06 0.66 0.52
C VAL A 218 -0.16 -0.67 -0.19
N GLU A 219 -0.89 -0.67 -1.30
CA GLU A 219 -1.19 -1.90 -2.02
C GLU A 219 0.03 -2.41 -2.81
N PHE A 220 0.79 -1.53 -3.47
CA PHE A 220 2.02 -1.96 -4.16
C PHE A 220 3.02 -2.60 -3.19
N ALA A 221 3.21 -1.97 -2.03
CA ALA A 221 4.10 -2.44 -0.99
C ALA A 221 3.58 -3.76 -0.38
N ARG A 222 2.26 -3.91 -0.19
CA ARG A 222 1.65 -5.18 0.23
C ARG A 222 1.89 -6.30 -0.80
N LEU A 223 1.64 -6.05 -2.08
CA LEU A 223 1.87 -7.01 -3.15
C LEU A 223 3.34 -7.43 -3.16
N LYS A 224 4.27 -6.50 -3.06
CA LYS A 224 5.70 -6.79 -3.05
C LYS A 224 6.14 -7.74 -1.92
N ARG A 225 5.46 -7.70 -0.77
CA ARG A 225 5.78 -8.53 0.41
C ARG A 225 5.03 -9.86 0.45
N GLN A 226 3.81 -9.89 -0.07
CA GLN A 226 2.92 -11.06 0.02
C GLN A 226 2.87 -11.87 -1.29
N SER A 227 3.38 -11.32 -2.38
CA SER A 227 3.41 -12.00 -3.68
C SER A 227 4.82 -12.44 -4.04
N PHE A 228 4.92 -13.54 -4.77
CA PHE A 228 6.15 -13.95 -5.43
C PHE A 228 6.05 -13.59 -6.91
N LYS A 229 6.87 -12.65 -7.39
CA LYS A 229 6.86 -12.19 -8.79
C LYS A 229 5.46 -11.77 -9.29
N GLY A 230 4.64 -11.18 -8.43
CA GLY A 230 3.27 -10.74 -8.75
C GLY A 230 2.20 -11.82 -8.62
N ILE A 231 2.56 -13.05 -8.22
CA ILE A 231 1.61 -14.13 -7.94
C ILE A 231 1.22 -14.07 -6.46
N VAL A 232 -0.06 -13.89 -6.18
CA VAL A 232 -0.62 -13.86 -4.82
C VAL A 232 -1.20 -15.24 -4.50
N ASP A 233 -0.70 -15.87 -3.45
CA ASP A 233 -1.28 -17.09 -2.91
C ASP A 233 -2.49 -16.73 -2.03
N ILE A 234 -3.68 -17.15 -2.44
CA ILE A 234 -4.92 -16.93 -1.69
C ILE A 234 -5.27 -18.25 -0.99
N VAL A 235 -4.85 -18.37 0.26
CA VAL A 235 -5.25 -19.51 1.10
C VAL A 235 -6.70 -19.30 1.55
N TYR A 236 -7.64 -19.95 0.86
CA TYR A 236 -9.05 -19.95 1.25
C TYR A 236 -9.22 -20.80 2.51
N GLY A 237 -9.42 -20.16 3.67
CA GLY A 237 -9.53 -20.80 4.99
C GLY A 237 -10.82 -21.59 5.26
N GLY A 238 -11.67 -21.81 4.24
CA GLY A 238 -12.95 -22.48 4.35
C GLY A 238 -14.05 -21.62 5.00
N GLU A 239 -15.32 -21.92 4.70
CA GLU A 239 -16.45 -21.39 5.45
C GLU A 239 -16.53 -22.10 6.80
N LYS A 240 -16.63 -21.34 7.90
CA LYS A 240 -16.93 -21.93 9.22
C LYS A 240 -18.35 -22.52 9.14
N PRO A 241 -18.54 -23.84 9.28
CA PRO A 241 -19.89 -24.40 9.28
C PRO A 241 -20.64 -23.85 10.48
N VAL A 242 -21.86 -23.38 10.23
CA VAL A 242 -22.80 -22.98 11.28
C VAL A 242 -23.06 -24.21 12.14
N GLN A 243 -22.64 -24.16 13.40
CA GLN A 243 -22.96 -25.21 14.37
C GLN A 243 -24.46 -25.15 14.65
N THR A 244 -25.24 -25.98 13.96
CA THR A 244 -26.59 -26.31 14.39
C THR A 244 -26.49 -27.14 15.66
N SER A 245 -26.80 -26.51 16.78
CA SER A 245 -26.92 -27.17 18.09
C SER A 245 -28.15 -28.09 18.09
N THR A 246 -28.00 -29.32 17.62
CA THR A 246 -28.94 -30.40 17.94
C THR A 246 -28.49 -31.08 19.23
N ALA A 247 -29.05 -30.62 20.35
CA ALA A 247 -28.96 -31.31 21.63
C ALA A 247 -29.77 -32.62 21.57
N GLY A 248 -29.12 -33.69 21.12
CA GLY A 248 -29.61 -35.06 21.18
C GLY A 248 -29.18 -35.73 22.51
N ALA A 249 -30.15 -36.37 23.15
CA ALA A 249 -30.05 -37.07 24.42
C ALA A 249 -28.88 -38.06 24.50
N LYS A 250 -28.18 -38.05 25.64
CA LYS A 250 -27.25 -39.11 26.05
C LYS A 250 -28.06 -40.30 26.56
N ASP A 251 -27.85 -41.47 25.99
CA ASP A 251 -27.98 -42.72 26.72
C ASP A 251 -26.78 -43.64 26.49
N LYS A 252 -26.40 -44.34 27.55
CA LYS A 252 -25.14 -45.09 27.73
C LYS A 252 -25.19 -46.50 27.13
N GLN A 253 -23.99 -47.01 26.84
CA GLN A 253 -23.45 -48.41 26.93
C GLN A 253 -22.68 -48.72 25.65
N GLY A 254 -21.49 -49.31 25.63
CA GLY A 254 -20.63 -49.96 26.62
C GLY A 254 -19.46 -50.64 25.88
N GLY A 255 -18.49 -51.18 26.61
CA GLY A 255 -17.74 -52.37 26.15
C GLY A 255 -16.42 -52.20 25.37
N GLN A 256 -15.33 -52.26 26.12
CA GLN A 256 -14.13 -53.12 25.95
C GLN A 256 -13.31 -53.22 24.64
N LYS A 257 -11.99 -53.08 24.87
CA LYS A 257 -10.83 -53.89 24.41
C LYS A 257 -10.30 -53.76 22.97
N GLY A 258 -9.21 -53.00 22.88
CA GLY A 258 -7.85 -53.46 22.54
C GLY A 258 -7.60 -54.41 21.38
N LYS A 259 -6.73 -54.01 20.44
CA LYS A 259 -5.44 -54.70 20.14
C LYS A 259 -4.59 -53.92 19.14
N ALA A 260 -3.30 -54.16 19.28
CA ALA A 260 -2.16 -53.52 18.62
C ALA A 260 -1.81 -54.12 17.24
N ASN A 261 -0.87 -53.42 16.57
CA ASN A 261 0.00 -53.82 15.45
C ASN A 261 -0.66 -53.95 14.06
N LYS A 262 -0.01 -53.62 12.94
CA LYS A 262 1.43 -53.70 12.61
C LYS A 262 1.73 -52.81 11.40
N ASN A 263 2.95 -52.27 11.36
CA ASN A 263 3.63 -51.76 10.16
C ASN A 263 3.52 -52.73 8.97
N GLN A 264 3.44 -52.19 7.74
CA GLN A 264 4.26 -52.69 6.64
C GLN A 264 4.55 -51.61 5.60
N ASN A 265 5.85 -51.43 5.42
CA ASN A 265 6.53 -50.62 4.43
C ASN A 265 6.43 -51.33 3.06
N GLY A 266 6.06 -50.61 2.00
CA GLY A 266 5.95 -51.14 0.65
C GLY A 266 6.43 -50.13 -0.38
N LYS A 267 7.73 -50.25 -0.74
CA LYS A 267 8.41 -49.60 -1.86
C LYS A 267 7.55 -49.58 -3.13
N ARG A 268 7.41 -48.41 -3.77
CA ARG A 268 7.00 -48.30 -5.17
C ARG A 268 8.23 -48.35 -6.08
N PRO A 269 8.26 -49.17 -7.15
CA PRO A 269 9.26 -49.04 -8.20
C PRO A 269 8.91 -47.86 -9.10
N GLY A 270 9.92 -47.11 -9.53
CA GLY A 270 9.80 -46.07 -10.53
C GLY A 270 10.06 -46.63 -11.93
N GLU A 271 9.36 -46.06 -12.92
CA GLU A 271 9.79 -46.02 -14.32
C GLU A 271 9.43 -44.63 -14.88
N ASN A 272 10.42 -44.03 -15.53
CA ASN A 272 10.29 -42.81 -16.33
C ASN A 272 9.84 -43.20 -17.76
N MET A 273 8.94 -42.42 -18.36
CA MET A 273 9.22 -41.49 -19.47
C MET A 273 7.95 -41.16 -20.28
N ASP A 274 7.81 -39.86 -20.50
CA ASP A 274 7.20 -39.14 -21.62
C ASP A 274 5.73 -39.38 -22.01
N GLY A 275 4.95 -38.30 -21.87
CA GLY A 275 3.69 -38.12 -22.58
C GLY A 275 2.74 -37.14 -21.88
N THR A 276 2.88 -35.84 -22.14
CA THR A 276 1.80 -34.85 -21.93
C THR A 276 0.53 -35.30 -22.64
N PRO A 277 -0.67 -35.14 -22.04
CA PRO A 277 -1.56 -34.04 -22.44
C PRO A 277 -2.32 -33.41 -21.26
N LEU A 278 -2.32 -32.08 -21.13
CA LEU A 278 -3.37 -31.15 -21.58
C LEU A 278 -4.73 -31.34 -20.89
N HIS A 279 -5.02 -30.38 -20.00
CA HIS A 279 -6.30 -30.16 -19.33
C HIS A 279 -7.35 -29.61 -20.31
N GLU A 280 -8.53 -30.19 -20.20
CA GLU A 280 -9.80 -29.92 -20.86
C GLU A 280 -10.10 -28.44 -21.18
N THR A 281 -10.10 -28.11 -22.46
CA THR A 281 -10.86 -26.98 -22.99
C THR A 281 -12.33 -27.39 -23.14
N LYS A 282 -13.24 -26.59 -22.55
CA LYS A 282 -14.69 -26.69 -22.81
C LYS A 282 -14.94 -26.58 -24.32
N VAL A 283 -15.46 -27.64 -24.92
CA VAL A 283 -15.90 -27.68 -26.31
C VAL A 283 -17.35 -27.21 -26.38
N ASP A 284 -17.58 -26.09 -27.07
CA ASP A 284 -18.92 -25.62 -27.45
C ASP A 284 -19.57 -26.60 -28.44
N LYS A 285 -20.87 -26.88 -28.25
CA LYS A 285 -21.65 -27.79 -29.10
C LYS A 285 -21.77 -27.24 -30.54
N PRO A 286 -21.68 -28.09 -31.58
CA PRO A 286 -21.75 -27.64 -32.97
C PRO A 286 -23.17 -27.20 -33.36
N VAL A 287 -23.25 -26.06 -34.04
CA VAL A 287 -24.49 -25.46 -34.55
C VAL A 287 -25.02 -26.26 -35.75
N SER A 288 -26.33 -26.50 -35.77
CA SER A 288 -27.03 -27.27 -36.80
C SER A 288 -26.88 -26.67 -38.22
N LYS A 289 -26.72 -27.54 -39.23
CA LYS A 289 -26.63 -27.22 -40.67
C LYS A 289 -27.75 -26.30 -41.18
N ARG A 290 -28.89 -26.24 -40.50
CA ARG A 290 -30.02 -25.36 -40.86
C ARG A 290 -29.78 -23.88 -40.55
N GLN A 291 -28.90 -23.57 -39.59
CA GLN A 291 -28.56 -22.21 -39.19
C GLN A 291 -27.46 -21.60 -40.06
N GLN A 292 -26.54 -22.43 -40.58
CA GLN A 292 -25.48 -22.00 -41.51
C GLN A 292 -26.03 -21.59 -42.89
N ALA A 293 -27.16 -22.17 -43.33
CA ALA A 293 -27.82 -21.79 -44.58
C ALA A 293 -28.53 -20.42 -44.51
N LYS A 294 -28.89 -19.95 -43.30
CA LYS A 294 -29.55 -18.65 -43.11
C LYS A 294 -28.56 -17.48 -43.15
N ASN A 295 -27.28 -17.73 -42.85
CA ASN A 295 -26.22 -16.71 -42.86
C ASN A 295 -25.43 -16.62 -44.19
N LYS A 296 -25.77 -17.44 -45.21
CA LYS A 296 -25.05 -17.49 -46.50
C LYS A 296 -25.84 -16.95 -47.71
N LYS A 297 -26.91 -16.16 -47.51
CA LYS A 297 -27.53 -15.43 -48.64
C LYS A 297 -26.84 -14.06 -48.82
N PRO A 298 -26.24 -13.77 -49.98
CA PRO A 298 -25.69 -12.44 -50.28
C PRO A 298 -26.83 -11.45 -50.54
N LYS A 299 -26.76 -10.27 -49.91
CA LYS A 299 -27.51 -9.08 -50.35
C LYS A 299 -26.84 -8.55 -51.61
N VAL A 300 -27.49 -8.73 -52.76
CA VAL A 300 -27.17 -8.04 -54.01
C VAL A 300 -27.81 -6.65 -54.00
N GLN A 301 -27.07 -5.70 -54.55
CA GLN A 301 -27.31 -4.25 -54.65
C GLN A 301 -28.62 -3.89 -55.34
N ASP A 302 -29.14 -2.70 -55.03
CA ASP A 302 -29.87 -1.90 -56.00
C ASP A 302 -29.34 -0.46 -55.97
N VAL A 303 -29.04 0.07 -57.16
CA VAL A 303 -28.53 1.42 -57.43
C VAL A 303 -29.46 2.06 -58.45
N GLY A 304 -29.93 3.27 -58.14
CA GLY A 304 -30.60 4.19 -59.07
C GLY A 304 -31.84 4.81 -58.42
N GLY A 305 -32.06 6.12 -58.41
CA GLY A 305 -31.34 7.25 -58.95
C GLY A 305 -32.10 8.54 -58.59
N ASP A 306 -31.38 9.66 -58.71
CA ASP A 306 -31.83 11.00 -59.11
C ASP A 306 -32.72 11.93 -58.26
N GLU A 307 -32.24 13.19 -58.29
CA GLU A 307 -32.90 14.50 -58.28
C GLU A 307 -33.23 15.28 -56.97
N LYS A 308 -32.52 16.43 -56.90
CA LYS A 308 -33.01 17.84 -56.73
C LYS A 308 -33.30 18.46 -55.34
N GLN A 309 -32.61 19.59 -55.18
CA GLN A 309 -33.07 20.93 -54.78
C GLN A 309 -33.19 21.34 -53.29
N SER A 310 -32.59 22.52 -53.05
CA SER A 310 -32.97 23.64 -52.16
C SER A 310 -33.15 23.36 -50.67
N SER A 311 -32.27 23.89 -49.84
CA SER A 311 -32.39 25.22 -49.18
C SER A 311 -31.23 25.45 -48.21
#